data_AF-A0A498FZH0-F1
#
_entry.id   AF-A0A498FZH0-F1
#
_cell.length_a   1.000
_cell.length_b   1.000
_cell.length_c   1.000
_cell.angle_alpha   90.00
_cell.angle_beta   90.00
_cell.angle_gamma   90.00
#
_symmetry.space_group_name_H-M   'P 1'
#
loop_
_entity.id
_entity.type
_entity.pdbx_description
1 polymer ?
#
loop_
_entity_poly.entity_id
_entity_poly.type
_entity_poly.pdbx_seq_one_letter_code
_entity_poly.pdbx_strand_id
1 'polypeptide(L)'
;MVSLVPAFGGVPGGPELLILLVIAVLLFGVPLVLVGGAVLYLTTRSEDETAAETTDDDRIAELEAEVERLREQVGDEPDELEEEEESS
;
A
#
# COMPACT_ATOMS: atom_id res chain seq x y z
N MET A 1 29.24 -34.41 -17.17
CA MET A 1 29.61 -33.52 -16.05
C MET A 1 29.82 -32.14 -16.63
N VAL A 2 29.00 -31.16 -16.25
CA VAL A 2 29.16 -29.79 -16.74
C VAL A 2 30.43 -29.24 -16.12
N SER A 3 31.38 -28.82 -16.95
CA SER A 3 32.62 -28.22 -16.48
C SER A 3 32.31 -26.86 -15.84
N LEU A 4 32.57 -26.77 -14.54
CA LEU A 4 32.54 -25.54 -13.75
C LEU A 4 33.90 -24.83 -13.77
N VAL A 5 34.69 -25.05 -14.82
CA VAL A 5 35.91 -24.28 -15.05
C VAL A 5 35.49 -22.86 -15.41
N PRO A 6 35.89 -21.84 -14.63
CA PRO A 6 35.69 -20.45 -15.01
C PRO A 6 36.37 -20.24 -16.36
N ALA A 7 35.62 -19.77 -17.37
CA ALA A 7 36.18 -19.51 -18.71
C ALA A 7 37.29 -18.45 -18.71
N PHE A 8 37.43 -17.70 -17.61
CA PHE A 8 38.38 -16.62 -17.44
C PHE A 8 39.11 -16.78 -16.09
N GLY A 9 40.36 -17.24 -16.14
CA GLY A 9 41.29 -17.15 -15.03
C GLY A 9 42.03 -15.82 -15.10
N GLY A 10 41.64 -14.84 -14.28
CA GLY A 10 42.24 -13.51 -14.23
C GLY A 10 41.25 -12.41 -13.82
N VAL A 11 41.75 -11.22 -13.49
CA VAL A 11 40.90 -10.03 -13.35
C VAL A 11 40.41 -9.63 -14.75
N PRO A 12 39.09 -9.56 -14.99
CA PRO A 12 38.56 -9.23 -16.31
C PRO A 12 38.97 -7.82 -16.76
N GLY A 13 39.30 -7.67 -18.04
CA GLY A 13 39.81 -6.43 -18.64
C GLY A 13 39.14 -6.07 -19.96
N GLY A 14 38.98 -4.77 -20.21
CA GLY A 14 38.50 -4.25 -21.50
C GLY A 14 37.08 -4.70 -21.87
N PRO A 15 36.87 -5.51 -22.94
CA PRO A 15 35.54 -5.94 -23.38
C PRO A 15 34.73 -6.71 -22.34
N GLU A 16 35.40 -7.45 -21.45
CA GLU A 16 34.75 -8.25 -20.40
C GLU A 16 34.06 -7.35 -19.36
N LEU A 17 34.64 -6.18 -19.06
CA LEU A 17 34.01 -5.17 -18.19
C LEU A 17 32.78 -4.57 -18.84
N LEU A 18 32.78 -4.42 -20.17
CA LEU A 18 31.60 -3.95 -20.91
C LEU A 18 30.47 -4.98 -20.84
N ILE A 19 30.78 -6.28 -20.99
CA ILE A 19 29.80 -7.35 -20.84
C ILE A 19 29.25 -7.38 -19.41
N LEU A 20 30.12 -7.30 -18.40
CA LEU A 20 29.71 -7.25 -16.99
C LEU A 20 28.85 -6.02 -16.69
N LEU A 21 29.18 -4.86 -17.27
CA LEU A 21 28.37 -3.65 -17.16
C LEU A 21 26.98 -3.87 -17.74
N VAL A 22 26.87 -4.44 -18.94
CA VAL A 22 25.58 -4.74 -19.58
C VAL A 22 24.76 -5.71 -18.71
N ILE A 23 25.38 -6.78 -18.22
CA ILE A 23 24.71 -7.74 -17.32
C ILE A 23 24.27 -7.05 -16.02
N ALA A 24 25.12 -6.22 -15.41
CA ALA A 24 24.80 -5.50 -14.18
C ALA A 24 23.64 -4.52 -14.39
N VAL A 25 23.61 -3.81 -15.52
CA VAL A 25 22.49 -2.92 -15.87
C VAL A 25 21.20 -3.70 -16.07
N LEU A 26 21.24 -4.86 -16.73
CA LEU A 26 20.05 -5.67 -16.94
C LEU A 26 19.53 -6.29 -15.64
N LEU A 27 20.43 -6.80 -14.79
CA LEU A 27 20.05 -7.49 -13.55
C LEU A 27 19.72 -6.53 -12.40
N PHE A 28 20.38 -5.39 -12.33
CA PHE A 28 20.20 -4.43 -11.23
C PHE A 28 19.62 -3.11 -11.71
N GLY A 29 20.14 -2.54 -12.80
CA GLY A 29 19.70 -1.25 -13.32
C GLY A 29 18.21 -1.24 -13.70
N VAL A 30 17.76 -2.19 -14.52
CA VAL A 30 16.35 -2.27 -14.96
C VAL A 30 15.40 -2.49 -13.77
N PRO A 31 15.63 -3.47 -12.87
CA PRO A 31 14.78 -3.61 -11.69
C PRO A 31 14.80 -2.40 -10.76
N LEU A 32 15.95 -1.76 -10.53
CA LEU A 32 16.01 -0.54 -9.72
C LEU A 32 15.19 0.59 -10.32
N VAL A 33 15.28 0.79 -11.63
CA VAL A 33 14.51 1.84 -12.33
C VAL A 33 13.02 1.54 -12.27
N LEU A 34 12.61 0.28 -12.42
CA LEU A 34 11.20 -0.10 -12.29
C LEU A 34 10.67 0.14 -10.88
N VAL A 35 11.41 -0.31 -9.85
CA VAL A 35 10.99 -0.12 -8.46
C VAL A 35 11.02 1.36 -8.08
N GLY A 36 12.12 2.05 -8.36
CA GLY A 36 12.28 3.48 -8.08
C GLY A 36 11.25 4.32 -8.83
N GLY A 37 10.99 4.00 -10.10
CA GLY A 37 9.97 4.65 -10.91
C GLY A 37 8.55 4.38 -10.39
N ALA A 38 8.24 3.15 -9.97
CA ALA A 38 6.95 2.82 -9.37
C ALA A 38 6.74 3.55 -8.04
N VAL A 39 7.74 3.55 -7.15
CA VAL A 39 7.68 4.29 -5.88
C VAL A 39 7.53 5.78 -6.13
N LEU A 40 8.32 6.34 -7.05
CA LEU A 40 8.21 7.75 -7.42
C LEU A 40 6.82 8.07 -7.98
N TYR A 41 6.34 7.26 -8.92
CA TYR A 41 5.01 7.44 -9.51
C TYR A 41 3.91 7.40 -8.45
N LEU A 42 3.93 6.38 -7.59
CA LEU A 42 2.95 6.22 -6.51
C LEU A 42 3.04 7.38 -5.53
N THR A 43 4.22 7.80 -5.09
CA THR A 43 4.33 8.93 -4.14
C THR A 43 3.91 10.26 -4.77
N THR A 44 4.25 10.52 -6.03
CA THR A 44 3.84 11.76 -6.72
C THR A 44 2.36 11.77 -7.04
N ARG A 45 1.76 10.59 -7.26
CA ARG A 45 0.32 10.45 -7.44
C ARG A 45 -0.42 10.51 -6.11
N SER A 46 0.18 10.01 -5.04
CA SER A 46 -0.35 10.17 -3.70
C SER A 46 -0.33 11.62 -3.28
N GLU A 47 0.51 12.52 -3.77
CA GLU A 47 0.28 13.97 -3.51
C GLU A 47 -1.06 14.47 -4.10
N ASP A 48 -1.52 13.92 -5.22
CA ASP A 48 -2.88 14.15 -5.74
C ASP A 48 -3.95 13.37 -4.94
N GLU A 49 -3.61 12.19 -4.41
CA GLU A 49 -4.51 11.30 -3.65
C GLU A 49 -4.54 11.58 -2.14
N THR A 50 -3.58 12.31 -1.57
CA THR A 50 -3.55 12.75 -0.17
C THR A 50 -4.56 13.90 0.02
N ALA A 51 -4.90 14.63 -1.04
CA ALA A 51 -6.10 15.46 -1.06
C ALA A 51 -7.40 14.63 -1.03
N ALA A 52 -7.36 13.37 -1.51
CA ALA A 52 -8.47 12.44 -1.41
C ALA A 52 -8.48 11.66 -0.07
N GLU A 53 -7.32 11.34 0.51
CA GLU A 53 -7.19 10.71 1.83
C GLU A 53 -7.70 11.65 2.94
N THR A 54 -7.45 12.97 2.84
CA THR A 54 -8.12 13.94 3.72
C THR A 54 -9.64 13.95 3.53
N THR A 55 -10.13 13.70 2.31
CA THR A 55 -11.58 13.63 2.03
C THR A 55 -12.20 12.35 2.60
N ASP A 56 -11.48 11.22 2.56
CA ASP A 56 -11.94 9.96 3.13
C ASP A 56 -11.89 9.99 4.67
N ASP A 57 -10.87 10.57 5.28
CA ASP A 57 -10.79 10.76 6.74
C ASP A 57 -11.89 11.71 7.26
N ASP A 58 -12.15 12.83 6.56
CA ASP A 58 -13.24 13.75 6.90
C ASP A 58 -14.61 13.04 6.80
N ARG A 59 -14.79 12.19 5.78
CA ARG A 59 -16.03 11.43 5.57
C ARG A 59 -16.22 10.33 6.60
N ILE A 60 -15.15 9.67 7.03
CA ILE A 60 -15.20 8.67 8.10
C ILE A 60 -15.56 9.35 9.42
N ALA A 61 -14.97 10.51 9.73
CA ALA A 61 -15.30 11.28 10.93
C ALA A 61 -16.77 11.75 10.95
N GLU A 62 -17.31 12.18 9.81
CA GLU A 62 -18.73 12.52 9.67
C GLU A 62 -19.64 11.29 9.91
N LEU A 63 -19.28 10.14 9.34
CA LEU A 63 -20.03 8.89 9.49
C LEU A 63 -19.99 8.36 10.93
N GLU A 64 -18.86 8.48 11.63
CA GLU A 64 -18.76 8.10 13.04
C GLU A 64 -19.63 8.99 13.94
N ALA A 65 -19.69 10.30 13.66
CA ALA A 65 -20.57 11.22 14.38
C ALA A 65 -22.06 10.95 14.13
N GLU A 66 -22.44 10.58 12.90
CA GLU A 66 -23.82 10.23 12.57
C GLU A 66 -24.23 8.89 13.22
N VAL A 67 -23.34 7.90 13.27
CA VAL A 67 -23.60 6.63 13.97
C VAL A 67 -23.83 6.84 15.47
N GLU A 68 -23.03 7.68 16.13
CA GLU A 68 -23.24 8.00 17.55
C GLU A 68 -24.62 8.62 17.77
N ARG A 69 -25.03 9.56 16.91
CA ARG A 69 -26.36 10.19 16.97
C ARG A 69 -27.50 9.20 16.69
N LEU A 70 -27.32 8.26 15.75
CA LEU A 70 -28.32 7.22 15.48
C LEU A 70 -28.42 6.23 16.64
N ARG A 71 -27.29 5.92 17.27
CA ARG A 71 -27.23 5.01 18.42
C ARG A 71 -27.90 5.60 19.65
N GLU A 72 -27.78 6.91 19.87
CA GLU A 72 -28.50 7.63 20.92
C GLU A 72 -30.02 7.63 20.66
N GLN A 73 -30.47 7.88 19.42
CA GLN A 73 -31.90 7.82 19.06
C GLN A 73 -32.51 6.42 19.19
N VAL A 74 -31.75 5.36 18.90
CA VAL A 74 -32.21 3.97 19.00
C VAL A 74 -32.08 3.42 20.43
N GLY A 75 -31.14 3.96 21.23
CA GLY A 75 -30.89 3.54 22.60
C GLY A 75 -31.95 4.00 23.61
N ASP A 76 -32.73 5.04 23.30
CA ASP A 76 -33.81 5.57 24.14
C ASP A 76 -35.14 4.78 24.02
N GLU A 77 -35.21 3.77 23.16
CA GLU A 77 -36.46 3.08 22.80
C GLU A 77 -36.73 1.66 23.40
N PRO A 78 -36.00 1.09 24.39
CA PRO A 78 -36.35 -0.22 24.95
C PRO A 78 -36.87 -0.24 26.39
N ASP A 79 -37.39 0.85 26.97
CA ASP A 79 -37.91 0.84 28.36
C ASP A 79 -39.44 0.99 28.50
N GLU A 80 -40.20 1.26 27.43
CA GLU A 80 -41.67 1.47 27.54
C GLU A 80 -42.55 0.24 27.22
N LEU A 81 -41.96 -0.92 26.86
CA LEU A 81 -42.74 -2.10 26.43
C LEU A 81 -42.94 -3.19 27.50
N GLU A 82 -42.39 -3.04 28.71
CA GLU A 82 -42.53 -4.05 29.77
C GLU A 82 -43.65 -3.77 30.80
N GLU A 83 -44.29 -2.60 30.79
CA GLU A 83 -45.31 -2.27 31.82
C GLU A 83 -46.76 -2.68 31.48
N GLU A 84 -47.07 -3.11 30.25
CA GLU A 84 -48.45 -3.48 29.86
C GLU A 84 -48.86 -4.92 30.22
N GLU A 85 -47.95 -5.80 30.67
CA GLU A 85 -48.30 -7.19 31.02
C GLU A 85 -48.63 -7.41 32.52
N GLU A 86 -48.44 -6.42 33.40
CA GLU A 86 -48.65 -6.59 34.86
C GLU A 86 -50.03 -6.12 35.38
N SER A 87 -50.93 -5.64 34.51
CA SER A 87 -52.29 -5.23 34.88
C SER A 87 -53.38 -6.10 34.23
N SER A 88 -53.37 -7.41 34.50
CA SER A 88 -54.52 -8.32 34.31
C SER A 88 -55.09 -8.79 35.64
#